data_AF-A0A978TJ18-F1
#
_entry.id   AF-A0A978TJ18-F1
#
_cell.length_a   1.000
_cell.length_b   1.000
_cell.length_c   1.000
_cell.angle_alpha   90.00
_cell.angle_beta   90.00
_cell.angle_gamma   90.00
#
_symmetry.space_group_name_H-M   'P 1'
#
loop_
_entity.id
_entity.type
_entity.pdbx_description
1 polymer ?
#
loop_
_entity_poly.entity_id
_entity_poly.type
_entity_poly.pdbx_seq_one_letter_code
_entity_poly.pdbx_strand_id
1 'polypeptide(L)'
;MVWPFSLRFRRSIARIEVTGVIAAATRKRVLEALKEVEDRRFPALLLRIDSPGGTVGDSQEIYTALRRLRDKLKVVASFGNISASGGVYIGMGADHIMANPGTITGSIGVILRGNNLERLLDRVGVSFKVIKSGPYKDILAFDRELTDSEKTILQELIDVSYSQFVKTVAEARRLSEETVRSFADGRIFTGEQALELGVIDRLGSEEEARRWTAELAGLDPDKTPCITLGEKKSGLRRFLPGNSSSGLGLTVTDTPTLA
;
A
#
# COMPACT_ATOMS: atom_id res chain seq x y z
N MET A 1 -20.42 15.54 30.68
CA MET A 1 -21.42 14.50 30.31
C MET A 1 -20.75 13.55 29.32
N VAL A 2 -20.32 12.37 29.77
CA VAL A 2 -19.57 11.42 28.93
C VAL A 2 -20.57 10.60 28.12
N TRP A 3 -20.67 10.87 26.82
CA TRP A 3 -21.63 10.22 25.93
C TRP A 3 -21.29 8.71 25.82
N PRO A 4 -22.26 7.78 25.95
CA PRO A 4 -22.02 6.33 26.04
C PRO A 4 -21.28 5.71 24.85
N PHE A 5 -21.24 6.36 23.68
CA PHE A 5 -20.49 5.89 22.51
C PHE A 5 -18.97 5.88 22.71
N SER A 6 -18.42 6.74 23.57
CA SER A 6 -16.97 6.83 23.80
C SER A 6 -16.37 5.61 24.52
N LEU A 7 -17.17 4.90 25.32
CA LEU A 7 -16.76 3.68 26.02
C LEU A 7 -16.64 2.48 25.06
N ARG A 8 -17.41 2.47 23.97
CA ARG A 8 -17.38 1.40 22.97
C ARG A 8 -16.03 1.33 22.26
N PHE A 9 -15.53 2.47 21.78
CA PHE A 9 -14.28 2.53 21.01
C PHE A 9 -13.04 2.23 21.87
N ARG A 10 -13.06 2.62 23.15
CA ARG A 10 -11.99 2.32 24.12
C ARG A 10 -11.84 0.84 24.46
N ARG A 11 -12.78 -0.01 24.05
CA ARG A 11 -12.77 -1.48 24.23
C ARG A 11 -12.85 -2.21 22.89
N SER A 12 -12.47 -1.56 21.80
CA SER A 12 -12.50 -2.11 20.45
C SER A 12 -11.13 -1.96 19.79
N ILE A 13 -10.86 -2.76 18.77
CA ILE A 13 -9.73 -2.57 17.86
C ILE A 13 -10.22 -1.76 16.65
N ALA A 14 -9.48 -0.74 16.24
CA ALA A 14 -9.70 -0.13 14.93
C ALA A 14 -9.05 -0.99 13.86
N ARG A 15 -9.73 -1.16 12.72
CA ARG A 15 -9.15 -1.79 11.53
C ARG A 15 -9.12 -0.81 10.39
N ILE A 16 -7.98 -0.66 9.74
CA ILE A 16 -7.84 0.11 8.49
C ILE A 16 -7.29 -0.82 7.43
N GLU A 17 -7.95 -0.83 6.27
CA GLU A 17 -7.49 -1.61 5.13
C GLU A 17 -6.88 -0.72 4.04
N VAL A 18 -5.71 -1.12 3.56
CA VAL A 18 -4.96 -0.48 2.47
C VAL A 18 -4.86 -1.45 1.30
N THR A 19 -5.85 -1.43 0.43
CA THR A 19 -5.94 -2.32 -0.75
C THR A 19 -5.55 -1.58 -2.02
N GLY A 20 -4.77 -2.22 -2.89
CA GLY A 20 -4.38 -1.69 -4.19
C GLY A 20 -3.30 -0.61 -4.13
N VAL A 21 -3.21 0.20 -5.20
CA VAL A 21 -2.13 1.18 -5.34
C VAL A 21 -2.24 2.31 -4.30
N ILE A 22 -1.12 2.63 -3.66
CA ILE A 22 -0.98 3.78 -2.75
C ILE A 22 -0.75 5.05 -3.59
N ALA A 23 -1.81 5.85 -3.71
CA ALA A 23 -1.78 7.16 -4.35
C ALA A 23 -2.61 8.15 -3.52
N ALA A 24 -2.73 9.40 -3.98
CA ALA A 24 -3.40 10.50 -3.29
C ALA A 24 -4.78 10.15 -2.68
N ALA A 25 -5.62 9.40 -3.40
CA ALA A 25 -6.93 8.99 -2.90
C ALA A 25 -6.83 7.99 -1.73
N THR A 26 -5.92 7.01 -1.84
CA THR A 26 -5.63 6.04 -0.78
C THR A 26 -5.03 6.76 0.44
N ARG A 27 -4.05 7.64 0.23
CA ARG A 27 -3.46 8.46 1.29
C ARG A 27 -4.52 9.24 2.04
N LYS A 28 -5.33 10.04 1.36
CA LYS A 28 -6.35 10.89 2.00
C LYS A 28 -7.27 10.06 2.90
N ARG A 29 -7.80 8.95 2.37
CA ARG A 29 -8.68 8.03 3.08
C ARG A 29 -8.02 7.42 4.33
N VAL A 30 -6.77 6.97 4.20
CA VAL A 30 -6.02 6.36 5.31
C VAL A 30 -5.71 7.40 6.38
N LEU A 31 -5.27 8.61 6.00
CA LEU A 31 -4.99 9.68 6.96
C LEU A 31 -6.25 10.15 7.71
N GLU A 32 -7.40 10.25 7.03
CA GLU A 32 -8.68 10.53 7.68
C GLU A 32 -9.07 9.42 8.67
N ALA A 33 -8.88 8.15 8.29
CA ALA A 33 -9.15 7.02 9.18
C ALA A 33 -8.20 7.01 10.39
N LEU A 34 -6.90 7.25 10.21
CA LEU A 34 -5.93 7.34 11.31
C LEU A 34 -6.27 8.48 12.28
N LYS A 35 -6.73 9.61 11.76
CA LYS A 35 -7.23 10.70 12.60
C LYS A 35 -8.47 10.27 13.41
N GLU A 36 -9.41 9.56 12.79
CA GLU A 36 -10.58 9.03 13.49
C GLU A 36 -10.21 8.01 14.58
N VAL A 37 -9.17 7.17 14.35
CA VAL A 37 -8.62 6.25 15.36
C VAL A 37 -8.15 7.03 16.59
N GLU A 38 -7.40 8.11 16.37
CA GLU A 38 -6.88 8.95 17.44
C GLU A 38 -8.00 9.70 18.18
N ASP A 39 -8.87 10.39 17.45
CA ASP A 39 -9.95 11.22 18.00
C ASP A 39 -10.93 10.39 18.85
N ARG A 40 -11.22 9.15 18.41
CA ARG A 40 -12.09 8.21 19.15
C ARG A 40 -11.36 7.41 20.23
N ARG A 41 -10.05 7.61 20.38
CA ARG A 41 -9.21 7.00 21.40
C ARG A 41 -9.29 5.48 21.41
N PHE A 42 -9.14 4.87 20.24
CA PHE A 42 -8.97 3.43 20.16
C PHE A 42 -7.67 3.02 20.87
N PRO A 43 -7.65 1.92 21.64
CA PRO A 43 -6.45 1.42 22.31
C PRO A 43 -5.48 0.71 21.35
N ALA A 44 -5.97 0.29 20.17
CA ALA A 44 -5.15 -0.41 19.18
C ALA A 44 -5.70 -0.28 17.74
N LEU A 45 -4.79 -0.44 16.78
CA LEU A 45 -5.03 -0.43 15.35
C LEU A 45 -4.46 -1.70 14.71
N LEU A 46 -5.32 -2.45 14.02
CA LEU A 46 -4.93 -3.46 13.04
C LEU A 46 -4.90 -2.81 11.64
N LEU A 47 -3.72 -2.68 11.05
CA LEU A 47 -3.51 -2.17 9.70
C LEU A 47 -3.38 -3.34 8.73
N ARG A 48 -4.45 -3.64 7.98
CA ARG A 48 -4.42 -4.66 6.92
C ARG A 48 -3.89 -4.05 5.63
N ILE A 49 -2.80 -4.59 5.10
CA ILE A 49 -2.15 -4.09 3.88
C ILE A 49 -2.28 -5.16 2.80
N ASP A 50 -2.88 -4.83 1.67
CA ASP A 50 -2.91 -5.67 0.48
C ASP A 50 -2.62 -4.82 -0.76
N SER A 51 -1.34 -4.46 -0.92
CA SER A 51 -0.88 -3.42 -1.84
C SER A 51 0.42 -3.80 -2.56
N PRO A 52 0.51 -3.58 -3.88
CA PRO A 52 1.77 -3.68 -4.62
C PRO A 52 2.71 -2.48 -4.37
N GLY A 53 2.29 -1.50 -3.57
CA GLY A 53 3.00 -0.24 -3.37
C GLY A 53 2.31 0.93 -4.06
N GLY A 54 3.09 1.95 -4.44
CA GLY A 54 2.55 3.17 -5.03
C GLY A 54 3.57 4.31 -5.04
N THR A 55 3.09 5.55 -4.91
CA THR A 55 3.97 6.72 -4.96
C THR A 55 4.76 6.87 -3.65
N VAL A 56 5.98 7.40 -3.75
CA VAL A 56 6.89 7.59 -2.61
C VAL A 56 6.28 8.55 -1.58
N GLY A 57 5.83 9.73 -2.04
CA GLY A 57 5.28 10.76 -1.15
C GLY A 57 4.01 10.29 -0.44
N ASP A 58 3.10 9.61 -1.14
CA ASP A 58 1.86 9.14 -0.51
C ASP A 58 2.13 8.07 0.56
N SER A 59 3.09 7.18 0.30
CA SER A 59 3.53 6.16 1.27
C SER A 59 4.22 6.80 2.49
N GLN A 60 5.05 7.82 2.27
CA GLN A 60 5.79 8.51 3.33
C GLN A 60 4.87 9.27 4.30
N GLU A 61 3.81 9.92 3.79
CA GLU A 61 2.83 10.58 4.64
C GLU A 61 2.07 9.59 5.53
N ILE A 62 1.64 8.44 4.98
CA ILE A 62 0.98 7.38 5.75
C ILE A 62 1.93 6.81 6.80
N TYR A 63 3.17 6.47 6.42
CA TYR A 63 4.21 5.98 7.34
C TYR A 63 4.44 6.95 8.51
N THR A 64 4.58 8.25 8.21
CA THR A 64 4.82 9.28 9.23
C THR A 64 3.64 9.39 10.20
N ALA A 65 2.40 9.32 9.70
CA ALA A 65 1.21 9.33 10.54
C ALA A 65 1.13 8.08 11.44
N LEU A 66 1.42 6.90 10.90
CA LEU A 66 1.48 5.65 11.67
C LEU A 66 2.54 5.71 12.77
N ARG A 67 3.75 6.19 12.45
CA ARG A 67 4.83 6.35 13.43
C ARG A 67 4.42 7.20 14.64
N ARG A 68 3.72 8.32 14.41
CA ARG A 68 3.21 9.20 15.48
C ARG A 68 2.11 8.53 16.31
N LEU A 69 1.35 7.63 15.70
CA LEU A 69 0.24 6.97 16.35
C LEU A 69 0.70 5.89 17.33
N ARG A 70 1.84 5.23 17.07
CA ARG A 70 2.47 4.24 17.96
C ARG A 70 2.78 4.77 19.36
N ASP A 71 3.04 6.07 19.49
CA ASP A 71 3.30 6.71 20.78
C ASP A 71 2.03 6.75 21.66
N LYS A 72 0.84 6.52 21.08
CA LYS A 72 -0.47 6.66 21.73
C LYS A 72 -1.23 5.35 21.87
N LEU A 73 -1.07 4.42 20.92
CA LEU A 73 -1.80 3.15 20.86
C LEU A 73 -0.99 2.07 20.14
N LYS A 74 -1.38 0.81 20.30
CA LYS A 74 -0.69 -0.32 19.68
C LYS A 74 -1.06 -0.46 18.20
N VAL A 75 -0.08 -0.49 17.31
CA VAL A 75 -0.28 -0.64 15.87
C VAL A 75 0.31 -1.97 15.41
N VAL A 76 -0.52 -2.87 14.90
CA VAL A 76 -0.09 -4.13 14.28
C VAL A 76 -0.42 -4.07 12.80
N ALA A 77 0.57 -4.26 11.94
CA ALA A 77 0.36 -4.47 10.52
C ALA A 77 0.13 -5.96 10.23
N SER A 78 -0.85 -6.24 9.38
CA SER A 78 -1.08 -7.57 8.80
C SER A 78 -0.88 -7.48 7.30
N PHE A 79 0.14 -8.17 6.79
CA PHE A 79 0.39 -8.27 5.35
C PHE A 79 -0.55 -9.28 4.72
N GLY A 80 -1.23 -8.83 3.66
CA GLY A 80 -2.23 -9.56 2.88
C GLY A 80 -1.64 -10.46 1.83
N ASN A 81 -2.33 -10.60 0.71
CA ASN A 81 -1.83 -11.40 -0.40
C ASN A 81 -0.54 -10.78 -0.97
N ILE A 82 -0.56 -9.45 -1.16
CA ILE A 82 0.60 -8.67 -1.61
C ILE A 82 0.86 -7.54 -0.62
N SER A 83 2.09 -7.35 -0.17
CA SER A 83 2.51 -6.20 0.63
C SER A 83 3.94 -5.86 0.24
N ALA A 84 4.08 -5.20 -0.91
CA ALA A 84 5.36 -4.96 -1.57
C ALA A 84 5.63 -3.45 -1.72
N SER A 85 6.90 -3.06 -1.86
CA SER A 85 7.31 -1.67 -2.11
C SER A 85 6.68 -0.70 -1.10
N GLY A 86 5.90 0.29 -1.54
CA GLY A 86 5.16 1.22 -0.65
C GLY A 86 4.30 0.53 0.42
N GLY A 87 3.82 -0.70 0.17
CA GLY A 87 3.12 -1.51 1.17
C GLY A 87 4.03 -1.93 2.34
N VAL A 88 5.26 -2.36 2.06
CA VAL A 88 6.28 -2.59 3.09
C VAL A 88 6.62 -1.29 3.80
N TYR A 89 6.77 -0.20 3.03
CA TYR A 89 7.13 1.12 3.56
C TYR A 89 6.14 1.59 4.64
N ILE A 90 4.83 1.52 4.37
CA ILE A 90 3.82 1.89 5.39
C ILE A 90 3.76 0.88 6.53
N GLY A 91 4.03 -0.40 6.27
CA GLY A 91 4.13 -1.45 7.29
C GLY A 91 5.21 -1.17 8.35
N MET A 92 6.33 -0.57 7.95
CA MET A 92 7.39 -0.12 8.87
C MET A 92 6.93 0.95 9.87
N GLY A 93 5.75 1.54 9.63
CA GLY A 93 5.10 2.47 10.56
C GLY A 93 4.39 1.78 11.74
N ALA A 94 4.24 0.45 11.74
CA ALA A 94 3.63 -0.33 12.82
C ALA A 94 4.63 -0.71 13.92
N ASP A 95 4.13 -1.12 15.10
CA ASP A 95 4.96 -1.69 16.18
C ASP A 95 5.36 -3.12 15.85
N HIS A 96 4.42 -3.86 15.26
CA HIS A 96 4.56 -5.27 14.93
C HIS A 96 3.96 -5.57 13.55
N ILE A 97 4.51 -6.56 12.87
CA ILE A 97 4.11 -6.98 11.53
C ILE A 97 3.93 -8.49 11.51
N MET A 98 2.77 -8.95 11.04
CA MET A 98 2.46 -10.36 10.80
C MET A 98 2.15 -10.57 9.32
N ALA A 99 2.59 -11.68 8.74
CA ALA A 99 2.28 -12.05 7.36
C ALA A 99 1.92 -13.53 7.24
N ASN A 100 1.18 -13.89 6.20
CA ASN A 100 1.00 -15.31 5.89
C ASN A 100 2.32 -15.87 5.32
N PRO A 101 2.60 -17.18 5.46
CA PRO A 101 3.80 -17.80 4.89
C PRO A 101 3.99 -17.48 3.40
N GLY A 102 2.90 -17.56 2.63
CA GLY A 102 2.89 -17.29 1.18
C GLY A 102 2.65 -15.84 0.76
N THR A 103 2.58 -14.87 1.69
CA THR A 103 2.45 -13.45 1.33
C THR A 103 3.58 -13.01 0.40
N ILE A 104 3.26 -12.31 -0.69
CA ILE A 104 4.27 -11.69 -1.55
C ILE A 104 4.64 -10.33 -0.96
N THR A 105 5.88 -10.18 -0.50
CA THR A 105 6.38 -8.94 0.09
C THR A 105 7.77 -8.60 -0.44
N GLY A 106 8.49 -7.70 0.22
CA GLY A 106 9.75 -7.14 -0.27
C GLY A 106 9.51 -6.06 -1.31
N SER A 107 10.16 -6.17 -2.46
CA SER A 107 10.23 -5.11 -3.48
C SER A 107 10.72 -3.78 -2.87
N ILE A 108 11.68 -3.87 -1.94
CA ILE A 108 12.30 -2.71 -1.32
C ILE A 108 13.24 -2.11 -2.35
N GLY A 109 12.80 -1.02 -2.95
CA GLY A 109 13.43 -0.40 -4.11
C GLY A 109 12.54 0.73 -4.63
N VAL A 110 13.12 1.60 -5.44
CA VAL A 110 12.41 2.70 -6.10
C VAL A 110 12.75 2.64 -7.58
N ILE A 111 11.74 2.74 -8.42
CA ILE A 111 11.92 2.72 -9.87
C ILE A 111 11.27 3.94 -10.48
N LEU A 112 11.87 4.41 -11.57
CA LEU A 112 11.28 5.35 -12.50
C LEU A 112 11.40 4.74 -13.89
N ARG A 113 10.33 4.83 -14.67
CA ARG A 113 10.25 4.22 -15.99
C ARG A 113 9.78 5.24 -17.02
N GLY A 114 10.57 5.42 -18.07
CA GLY A 114 10.17 6.04 -19.33
C GLY A 114 10.11 5.00 -20.44
N ASN A 115 9.43 5.32 -21.54
CA ASN A 115 9.46 4.53 -22.77
C ASN A 115 10.01 5.40 -23.88
N ASN A 116 10.93 4.88 -24.71
CA ASN A 116 11.37 5.56 -25.93
C ASN A 116 10.73 4.91 -27.16
N LEU A 117 10.04 5.72 -27.96
CA LEU A 117 9.32 5.40 -29.18
C LEU A 117 9.88 6.16 -30.39
N GLU A 118 11.01 6.87 -30.27
CA GLU A 118 11.69 7.65 -31.33
C GLU A 118 11.72 6.87 -32.66
N ARG A 119 12.26 5.65 -32.65
CA ARG A 119 12.36 4.82 -33.86
C ARG A 119 11.01 4.42 -34.47
N LEU A 120 9.96 4.31 -33.65
CA LEU A 120 8.61 4.02 -34.15
C LEU A 120 8.03 5.26 -34.83
N LEU A 121 8.20 6.43 -34.20
CA LEU A 121 7.71 7.71 -34.71
C LEU A 121 8.42 8.11 -36.01
N ASP A 122 9.73 7.89 -36.09
CA ASP A 122 10.52 8.10 -37.30
C ASP A 122 9.99 7.27 -38.48
N ARG A 123 9.62 6.01 -38.24
CA ARG A 123 9.08 5.12 -39.30
C ARG A 123 7.74 5.60 -39.85
N VAL A 124 6.92 6.25 -39.03
CA VAL A 124 5.63 6.80 -39.46
C VAL A 124 5.73 8.27 -39.85
N GLY A 125 6.94 8.82 -39.94
CA GLY A 125 7.20 10.19 -40.37
C GLY A 125 6.75 11.27 -39.38
N VAL A 126 6.60 10.93 -38.10
CA VAL A 126 6.19 11.87 -37.05
C VAL A 126 7.42 12.41 -36.34
N SER A 127 7.55 13.73 -36.27
CA SER A 127 8.59 14.40 -35.48
C SER A 127 7.99 15.55 -34.67
N PHE A 128 8.41 15.68 -33.42
CA PHE A 128 7.98 16.78 -32.57
C PHE A 128 9.00 17.94 -32.62
N LYS A 129 8.50 19.17 -32.61
CA LYS A 129 9.32 20.39 -32.46
C LYS A 129 9.10 20.95 -31.06
N VAL A 130 10.08 20.74 -30.18
CA VAL A 130 9.97 21.11 -28.77
C VAL A 130 10.63 22.46 -28.51
N ILE A 131 9.85 23.42 -28.01
CA ILE A 131 10.33 24.72 -27.50
C ILE A 131 10.09 24.69 -25.98
N LYS A 132 11.16 24.83 -25.19
CA LYS A 132 11.12 24.63 -23.74
C LYS A 132 11.80 25.76 -22.98
N SER A 133 11.27 26.07 -21.80
CA SER A 133 11.80 27.13 -20.92
C SER A 133 13.09 26.75 -20.18
N GLY A 134 13.50 25.48 -20.25
CA GLY A 134 14.74 25.00 -19.65
C GLY A 134 15.16 23.64 -20.24
N PRO A 135 16.45 23.28 -20.16
CA PRO A 135 17.02 22.14 -20.89
C PRO A 135 16.41 20.79 -20.51
N TYR A 136 15.96 20.62 -19.26
CA TYR A 136 15.47 19.34 -18.73
C TYR A 136 13.93 19.25 -18.61
N LYS A 137 13.19 20.21 -19.17
CA LYS A 137 11.72 20.31 -18.99
C LYS A 137 10.95 19.17 -19.68
N ASP A 138 11.62 18.48 -20.59
CA ASP A 138 11.18 17.33 -21.39
C ASP A 138 11.97 16.06 -21.02
N ILE A 139 12.56 15.99 -19.83
CA ILE A 139 13.17 14.74 -19.35
C ILE A 139 12.13 13.60 -19.37
N LEU A 140 12.54 12.41 -19.82
CA LEU A 140 11.65 11.27 -20.11
C LEU A 140 10.65 11.51 -21.26
N ALA A 141 10.93 12.47 -22.16
CA ALA A 141 10.30 12.53 -23.46
C ALA A 141 10.32 11.15 -24.14
N PHE A 142 9.17 10.73 -24.67
CA PHE A 142 9.03 9.40 -25.26
C PHE A 142 9.52 9.34 -26.71
N ASP A 143 9.86 10.47 -27.30
CA ASP A 143 10.18 10.65 -28.71
C ASP A 143 11.67 10.90 -28.96
N ARG A 144 12.52 10.73 -27.93
CA ARG A 144 13.99 10.78 -28.04
C ARG A 144 14.67 9.98 -26.94
N GLU A 145 15.93 9.63 -27.17
CA GLU A 145 16.81 9.10 -26.12
C GLU A 145 17.07 10.08 -24.96
N LEU A 146 17.32 9.52 -23.78
CA LEU A 146 17.82 10.27 -22.63
C LEU A 146 19.29 10.65 -22.84
N THR A 147 19.61 11.92 -22.58
CA THR A 147 20.99 12.39 -22.49
C THR A 147 21.66 11.88 -21.22
N ASP A 148 22.98 11.87 -21.18
CA ASP A 148 23.71 11.38 -19.99
C ASP A 148 23.47 12.27 -18.76
N SER A 149 23.38 13.60 -18.93
CA SER A 149 23.00 14.52 -17.84
C SER A 149 21.62 14.20 -17.28
N GLU A 150 20.65 13.84 -18.13
CA GLU A 150 19.31 13.45 -17.69
C GLU A 150 19.33 12.13 -16.92
N LYS A 151 20.12 11.14 -17.38
CA LYS A 151 20.30 9.88 -16.66
C LYS A 151 20.87 10.13 -15.26
N THR A 152 21.89 10.97 -15.13
CA THR A 152 22.47 11.34 -13.83
C THR A 152 21.44 11.98 -12.91
N ILE A 153 20.68 12.97 -13.38
CA ILE A 153 19.63 13.64 -12.59
C ILE A 153 18.59 12.64 -12.09
N LEU A 154 18.13 11.74 -12.96
CA LEU A 154 17.13 10.72 -12.58
C LEU A 154 17.71 9.69 -11.60
N GLN A 155 18.97 9.30 -11.78
CA GLN A 155 19.63 8.35 -10.88
C GLN A 155 19.79 8.94 -9.48
N GLU A 156 20.27 10.18 -9.37
CA GLU A 156 20.40 10.88 -8.08
C GLU A 156 19.05 11.00 -7.36
N LEU A 157 17.97 11.31 -8.10
CA LEU A 157 16.61 11.37 -7.55
C LEU A 157 16.15 10.02 -6.97
N ILE A 158 16.45 8.93 -7.67
CA ILE A 158 16.10 7.58 -7.23
C ILE A 158 16.96 7.13 -6.05
N ASP A 159 18.27 7.43 -6.06
CA ASP A 159 19.20 7.06 -4.99
C ASP A 159 18.83 7.68 -3.64
N VAL A 160 18.36 8.94 -3.65
CA VAL A 160 17.84 9.61 -2.45
C VAL A 160 16.62 8.87 -1.91
N SER A 161 15.65 8.57 -2.77
CA SER A 161 14.41 7.89 -2.37
C SER A 161 14.68 6.46 -1.89
N TYR A 162 15.57 5.75 -2.56
CA TYR A 162 16.00 4.41 -2.19
C TYR A 162 16.71 4.39 -0.84
N SER A 163 17.65 5.32 -0.61
CA SER A 163 18.36 5.43 0.66
C SER A 163 17.42 5.71 1.82
N GLN A 164 16.38 6.54 1.61
CA GLN A 164 15.34 6.76 2.61
C GLN A 164 14.55 5.48 2.93
N PHE A 165 14.26 4.66 1.94
CA PHE A 165 13.55 3.40 2.14
C PHE A 165 14.41 2.39 2.92
N VAL A 166 15.67 2.20 2.53
CA VAL A 166 16.63 1.35 3.26
C VAL A 166 16.73 1.78 4.72
N LYS A 167 16.93 3.08 4.97
CA LYS A 167 17.00 3.65 6.32
C LYS A 167 15.70 3.41 7.11
N THR A 168 14.54 3.59 6.49
CA THR A 168 13.24 3.36 7.12
C THR A 168 13.08 1.91 7.59
N VAL A 169 13.47 0.94 6.76
CA VAL A 169 13.42 -0.49 7.11
C VAL A 169 14.44 -0.80 8.22
N ALA A 170 15.68 -0.31 8.08
CA ALA A 170 16.74 -0.49 9.07
C ALA A 170 16.32 0.02 10.46
N GLU A 171 15.80 1.24 10.54
CA GLU A 171 15.32 1.83 11.79
C GLU A 171 14.14 1.06 12.38
N ALA A 172 13.13 0.74 11.57
CA ALA A 172 11.92 0.09 12.05
C ALA A 172 12.17 -1.35 12.53
N ARG A 173 13.11 -2.05 11.89
CA ARG A 173 13.41 -3.46 12.16
C ARG A 173 14.67 -3.65 13.00
N ARG A 174 15.35 -2.57 13.40
CA ARG A 174 16.60 -2.56 14.17
C ARG A 174 17.71 -3.38 13.47
N LEU A 175 17.80 -3.22 12.16
CA LEU A 175 18.83 -3.83 11.31
C LEU A 175 19.86 -2.77 10.93
N SER A 176 21.08 -3.18 10.56
CA SER A 176 22.00 -2.25 9.90
C SER A 176 21.53 -1.96 8.47
N GLU A 177 21.87 -0.77 7.94
CA GLU A 177 21.59 -0.48 6.53
C GLU A 177 22.28 -1.46 5.58
N GLU A 178 23.46 -1.97 5.95
CA GLU A 178 24.17 -3.01 5.18
C GLU A 178 23.36 -4.30 5.09
N THR A 179 22.83 -4.79 6.21
CA THR A 179 21.95 -5.97 6.23
C THR A 179 20.72 -5.72 5.37
N VAL A 180 20.08 -4.56 5.48
CA VAL A 180 18.91 -4.23 4.65
C VAL A 180 19.26 -4.22 3.16
N ARG A 181 20.39 -3.61 2.78
CA ARG A 181 20.85 -3.56 1.38
C ARG A 181 21.10 -4.95 0.79
N SER A 182 21.43 -5.96 1.60
CA SER A 182 21.61 -7.35 1.12
C SER A 182 20.34 -7.96 0.52
N PHE A 183 19.14 -7.48 0.90
CA PHE A 183 17.85 -7.95 0.39
C PHE A 183 16.97 -6.84 -0.20
N ALA A 184 17.43 -5.60 -0.20
CA ALA A 184 16.72 -4.43 -0.72
C ALA A 184 17.17 -4.06 -2.14
N ASP A 185 17.22 -5.00 -3.06
CA ASP A 185 17.57 -4.78 -4.47
C ASP A 185 16.34 -4.78 -5.40
N GLY A 186 15.15 -4.59 -4.83
CA GLY A 186 13.88 -4.60 -5.54
C GLY A 186 13.28 -6.00 -5.76
N ARG A 187 13.95 -7.09 -5.36
CA ARG A 187 13.35 -8.44 -5.44
C ARG A 187 12.14 -8.59 -4.50
N ILE A 188 11.18 -9.43 -4.90
CA ILE A 188 10.12 -9.91 -4.00
C ILE A 188 10.58 -11.13 -3.22
N PHE A 189 9.94 -11.38 -2.08
CA PHE A 189 10.15 -12.58 -1.27
C PHE A 189 8.87 -12.96 -0.53
N THR A 190 8.80 -14.20 -0.03
CA THR A 190 7.64 -14.73 0.70
C THR A 190 7.57 -14.19 2.13
N GLY A 191 6.45 -14.40 2.82
CA GLY A 191 6.33 -14.08 4.25
C GLY A 191 7.30 -14.89 5.11
N GLU A 192 7.58 -16.15 4.75
CA GLU A 192 8.60 -16.97 5.44
C GLU A 192 9.99 -16.33 5.33
N GLN A 193 10.40 -15.97 4.11
CA GLN A 193 11.67 -15.29 3.89
C GLN A 193 11.71 -13.92 4.58
N ALA A 194 10.58 -13.20 4.63
CA ALA A 194 10.48 -11.93 5.33
C ALA A 194 10.72 -12.08 6.84
N LEU A 195 10.30 -13.20 7.43
CA LEU A 195 10.55 -13.49 8.85
C LEU A 195 12.05 -13.75 9.07
N GLU A 196 12.66 -14.58 8.23
CA GLU A 196 14.10 -14.89 8.29
C GLU A 196 14.97 -13.64 8.13
N LEU A 197 14.56 -12.72 7.24
CA LEU A 197 15.24 -11.44 7.00
C LEU A 197 14.94 -10.37 8.06
N GLY A 198 14.06 -10.66 9.02
CA GLY A 198 13.66 -9.73 10.09
C GLY A 198 12.74 -8.59 9.64
N VAL A 199 12.15 -8.67 8.45
CA VAL A 199 11.21 -7.68 7.90
C VAL A 199 9.86 -7.75 8.62
N ILE A 200 9.46 -8.93 9.06
CA ILE A 200 8.25 -9.15 9.85
C ILE A 200 8.58 -9.82 11.20
N ASP A 201 7.61 -9.86 12.11
CA ASP A 201 7.77 -10.41 13.45
C ASP A 201 7.22 -11.83 13.59
N ARG A 202 6.13 -12.13 12.88
CA ARG A 202 5.42 -13.42 13.01
C ARG A 202 4.79 -13.86 11.69
N LEU A 203 4.68 -15.17 11.54
CA LEU A 203 3.79 -15.78 10.57
C LEU A 203 2.40 -15.94 11.15
N GLY A 204 1.37 -15.72 10.35
CA GLY A 204 -0.03 -15.91 10.74
C GLY A 204 -1.03 -15.23 9.81
N SER A 205 -2.27 -15.59 10.01
CA SER A 205 -3.45 -15.03 9.34
C SER A 205 -3.80 -13.63 9.86
N GLU A 206 -4.72 -12.95 9.18
CA GLU A 206 -5.26 -11.67 9.67
C GLU A 206 -5.99 -11.83 11.01
N GLU A 207 -6.66 -12.97 11.23
CA GLU A 207 -7.36 -13.25 12.48
C GLU A 207 -6.38 -13.41 13.65
N GLU A 208 -5.24 -14.08 13.42
CA GLU A 208 -4.17 -14.15 14.42
C GLU A 208 -3.54 -12.78 14.68
N ALA A 209 -3.38 -11.93 13.65
CA ALA A 209 -2.94 -10.56 13.84
C ALA A 209 -3.95 -9.74 14.66
N ARG A 210 -5.26 -9.92 14.45
CA ARG A 210 -6.33 -9.28 15.23
C ARG A 210 -6.29 -9.70 16.70
N ARG A 211 -6.14 -11.00 16.97
CA ARG A 211 -6.00 -11.52 18.34
C ARG A 211 -4.75 -10.95 19.02
N TRP A 212 -3.62 -10.96 18.31
CA TRP A 212 -2.36 -10.42 18.83
C TRP A 212 -2.47 -8.91 19.12
N THR A 213 -3.19 -8.17 18.27
CA THR A 213 -3.50 -6.74 18.50
C THR A 213 -4.30 -6.54 19.79
N ALA A 214 -5.28 -7.41 20.07
CA ALA A 214 -6.07 -7.37 21.30
C ALA A 214 -5.18 -7.60 22.54
N GLU A 215 -4.35 -8.65 22.49
CA GLU A 215 -3.44 -9.03 23.57
C GLU A 215 -2.48 -7.90 23.93
N LEU A 216 -1.84 -7.29 22.91
CA LEU A 216 -0.92 -6.17 23.08
C LEU A 216 -1.57 -4.93 23.71
N ALA A 217 -2.89 -4.80 23.56
CA ALA A 217 -3.70 -3.71 24.10
C ALA A 217 -4.37 -4.05 25.45
N GLY A 218 -4.13 -5.25 26.00
CA GLY A 218 -4.76 -5.71 27.24
C GLY A 218 -6.26 -5.99 27.11
N LEU A 219 -6.72 -6.36 25.90
CA LEU A 219 -8.10 -6.69 25.60
C LEU A 219 -8.29 -8.21 25.42
N ASP A 220 -9.53 -8.70 25.53
CA ASP A 220 -9.86 -10.12 25.35
C ASP A 220 -9.72 -10.52 23.85
N PRO A 221 -8.78 -11.41 23.47
CA PRO A 221 -8.54 -11.73 22.07
C PRO A 221 -9.73 -12.39 21.37
N ASP A 222 -10.58 -13.10 22.11
CA ASP A 222 -11.72 -13.84 21.57
C ASP A 222 -12.98 -12.97 21.43
N LYS A 223 -13.13 -11.96 22.29
CA LYS A 223 -14.38 -11.17 22.37
C LYS A 223 -14.27 -9.74 21.88
N THR A 224 -13.05 -9.21 21.72
CA THR A 224 -12.86 -7.79 21.40
C THR A 224 -13.36 -7.48 20.00
N PRO A 225 -14.34 -6.55 19.86
CA PRO A 225 -14.86 -6.17 18.55
C PRO A 225 -13.81 -5.41 17.75
N CYS A 226 -13.81 -5.65 16.43
CA CYS A 226 -12.95 -4.97 15.47
C CYS A 226 -13.82 -4.07 14.58
N ILE A 227 -13.50 -2.79 14.49
CA ILE A 227 -14.29 -1.78 13.77
C ILE A 227 -13.49 -1.29 12.57
N THR A 228 -13.95 -1.61 11.35
CA THR A 228 -13.31 -1.12 10.13
C THR A 228 -13.63 0.36 9.90
N LEU A 229 -12.58 1.14 9.63
CA LEU A 229 -12.64 2.56 9.30
C LEU A 229 -12.13 2.81 7.88
N GLY A 230 -12.61 3.90 7.27
CA GLY A 230 -12.13 4.33 5.96
C GLY A 230 -12.48 3.36 4.82
N GLU A 231 -13.52 2.54 4.94
CA GLU A 231 -14.03 1.79 3.79
C GLU A 231 -14.57 2.76 2.73
N LYS A 232 -14.33 2.44 1.45
CA LYS A 232 -15.15 3.03 0.38
C LYS A 232 -16.58 2.57 0.66
N LYS A 233 -17.43 3.46 1.17
CA LYS A 233 -18.87 3.21 1.18
C LYS A 233 -19.24 2.89 -0.27
N SER A 234 -19.59 1.63 -0.54
CA SER A 234 -20.23 1.24 -1.79
C SER A 234 -21.57 1.96 -1.81
N GLY A 235 -21.58 3.16 -2.36
CA GLY A 235 -22.80 3.90 -2.63
C GLY A 235 -23.64 3.02 -3.55
N LEU A 236 -24.87 2.72 -3.12
CA LEU A 236 -25.92 2.10 -3.93
C LEU A 236 -25.90 0.57 -4.09
N ARG A 237 -26.00 -0.19 -2.99
CA ARG A 237 -26.54 -1.58 -3.03
C ARG A 237 -27.63 -1.89 -1.99
N ARG A 238 -28.19 -0.87 -1.33
CA ARG A 238 -29.23 -1.04 -0.28
C ARG A 238 -30.66 -0.68 -0.69
N PHE A 239 -30.91 -0.41 -1.98
CA PHE A 239 -32.24 -0.05 -2.51
C PHE A 239 -32.55 -0.67 -3.89
N LEU A 240 -32.21 -1.94 -4.10
CA LEU A 240 -32.86 -2.72 -5.16
C LEU A 240 -33.75 -3.76 -4.49
N PRO A 241 -35.08 -3.57 -4.49
CA PRO A 241 -36.02 -4.63 -4.16
C PRO A 241 -35.82 -5.77 -5.16
N GLY A 242 -35.74 -7.00 -4.66
CA GLY A 242 -35.68 -8.18 -5.50
C GLY A 242 -36.92 -8.29 -6.37
N ASN A 243 -36.71 -8.49 -7.67
CA ASN A 243 -37.69 -9.12 -8.53
C ASN A 243 -37.18 -10.51 -8.90
N SER A 244 -37.68 -11.50 -8.17
CA SER A 244 -37.75 -12.89 -8.61
C SER A 244 -39.01 -13.09 -9.45
N SER A 245 -38.88 -13.97 -10.45
CA SER A 245 -39.87 -14.44 -11.44
C SER A 245 -40.16 -13.46 -12.59
N SER A 246 -40.25 -13.85 -13.86
CA SER A 246 -40.57 -15.14 -14.48
C SER A 246 -40.03 -15.16 -15.93
N GLY A 247 -39.89 -16.36 -16.48
CA GLY A 247 -39.19 -16.60 -17.73
C GLY A 247 -39.87 -16.11 -19.00
N LEU A 248 -39.08 -16.03 -20.07
CA LEU A 248 -39.47 -16.29 -21.45
C LEU A 248 -38.17 -16.53 -22.21
N GLY A 249 -37.94 -17.79 -22.58
CA GLY A 249 -36.86 -18.16 -23.47
C GLY A 249 -37.15 -17.69 -24.89
N LEU A 250 -36.12 -17.24 -25.58
CA LEU A 250 -36.08 -17.15 -27.04
C LEU A 250 -34.71 -17.60 -27.52
N THR A 251 -34.73 -18.84 -28.01
CA THR A 251 -33.93 -19.47 -29.06
C THR A 251 -32.77 -18.69 -29.68
N VAL A 252 -31.60 -19.33 -29.61
CA VAL A 252 -30.45 -19.13 -30.50
C VAL A 252 -30.89 -19.37 -31.94
N THR A 253 -30.62 -18.42 -32.84
CA THR A 253 -30.62 -18.68 -34.28
C THR A 253 -29.30 -18.25 -34.88
N ASP A 254 -28.67 -19.25 -35.48
CA ASP A 254 -27.55 -19.33 -36.40
C ASP A 254 -26.97 -18.05 -37.03
N THR A 255 -25.64 -18.05 -37.05
CA THR A 255 -24.77 -17.19 -37.87
C THR A 255 -24.84 -17.64 -39.32
N PRO A 256 -24.86 -16.72 -40.30
CA PRO A 256 -24.41 -17.02 -41.64
C PRO A 256 -22.95 -16.59 -41.80
N THR A 257 -22.14 -17.56 -42.19
CA THR A 257 -20.83 -17.38 -42.83
C THR A 257 -21.05 -16.69 -44.18
N LEU A 258 -20.25 -15.68 -44.50
CA LEU A 258 -20.09 -15.20 -45.87
C LEU A 258 -18.61 -15.11 -46.22
N ALA A 259 -18.38 -15.47 -47.48
CA ALA A 259 -17.13 -15.79 -48.15
C ALA A 259 -16.14 -14.63 -48.30
#